data_AF-A0A7W3SV23-F1
#
_entry.id   AF-A0A7W3SV23-F1
#
_cell.length_a   1.000
_cell.length_b   1.000
_cell.length_c   1.000
_cell.angle_alpha   90.00
_cell.angle_beta   90.00
_cell.angle_gamma   90.00
#
_symmetry.space_group_name_H-M   'P 1'
#
loop_
_entity.id
_entity.type
_entity.pdbx_description
1 polymer ?
#
loop_
_entity_poly.entity_id
_entity_poly.type
_entity_poly.pdbx_seq_one_letter_code
_entity_poly.pdbx_strand_id
1 'polypeptide(L)'
;MKPKTLHDWGDSQSLYEFLQVGDTVGEDVADFFLNQVPPAFLSSNVIQLGECADYRHDRPVFATVKRENSQWKYAGLCYIGGEDPA
;
A
#
# COMPACT_ATOMS: atom_id res chain seq x y z
N MET A 1 -17.70 0.24 3.23
CA MET A 1 -16.97 1.53 3.30
C MET A 1 -16.76 2.05 1.89
N LYS A 2 -16.72 3.38 1.70
CA LYS A 2 -16.35 3.99 0.41
C LYS A 2 -14.82 3.80 0.23
N PRO A 3 -14.33 3.36 -0.94
CA PRO A 3 -12.89 3.31 -1.20
C PRO A 3 -12.27 4.70 -1.13
N LYS A 4 -11.07 4.79 -0.53
CA LYS A 4 -10.22 5.98 -0.57
C LYS A 4 -9.56 6.10 -1.94
N THR A 5 -9.67 7.26 -2.57
CA THR A 5 -9.10 7.53 -3.90
C THR A 5 -7.99 8.58 -3.82
N LEU A 6 -7.19 8.73 -4.87
CA LEU A 6 -6.16 9.79 -4.94
C LEU A 6 -6.77 11.20 -4.84
N HIS A 7 -8.02 11.38 -5.26
CA HIS A 7 -8.74 12.65 -5.08
C HIS A 7 -9.04 12.98 -3.61
N ASP A 8 -9.17 11.95 -2.76
CA ASP A 8 -9.34 12.12 -1.31
C ASP A 8 -7.99 12.39 -0.61
N TRP A 9 -6.86 12.17 -1.29
CA TRP A 9 -5.51 12.38 -0.76
C TRP A 9 -5.09 13.85 -0.94
N GLY A 10 -4.94 14.58 0.18
CA GLY A 10 -4.58 16.00 0.15
C GLY A 10 -3.10 16.25 -0.14
N ASP A 11 -2.80 17.34 -0.85
CA ASP A 11 -1.45 17.71 -1.33
C ASP A 11 -0.35 17.82 -0.25
N SER A 12 -0.73 18.02 1.02
CA SER A 12 0.20 18.14 2.16
C SER A 12 0.17 16.95 3.11
N GLN A 13 -0.61 15.90 2.81
CA GLN A 13 -0.77 14.73 3.65
C GLN A 13 0.19 13.63 3.21
N SER A 14 0.89 12.98 4.14
CA SER A 14 1.69 11.80 3.82
C SER A 14 0.80 10.58 3.52
N LEU A 15 1.31 9.61 2.77
CA LEU A 15 0.62 8.35 2.50
C LEU A 15 0.19 7.65 3.82
N TYR A 16 1.05 7.69 4.84
CA TYR A 16 0.85 7.03 6.13
C TYR A 16 -0.17 7.73 7.03
N GLU A 17 -0.43 9.01 6.81
CA GLU A 17 -1.54 9.72 7.44
C GLU A 17 -2.85 9.50 6.68
N PHE A 18 -2.76 9.33 5.36
CA PHE A 18 -3.91 9.11 4.49
C PHE A 18 -4.48 7.70 4.63
N LEU A 19 -3.65 6.66 4.68
CA LEU A 19 -4.07 5.27 4.72
C LEU A 19 -3.89 4.63 6.09
N GLN A 20 -4.93 3.95 6.57
CA GLN A 20 -4.92 3.12 7.77
C GLN A 20 -5.13 1.65 7.40
N VAL A 21 -4.54 0.75 8.18
CA VAL A 21 -4.65 -0.70 7.93
C VAL A 21 -6.12 -1.11 7.86
N GLY A 22 -6.50 -1.80 6.79
CA GLY A 22 -7.86 -2.23 6.52
C GLY A 22 -8.68 -1.27 5.65
N ASP A 23 -8.18 -0.06 5.37
CA ASP A 23 -8.83 0.86 4.44
C ASP A 23 -8.97 0.22 3.07
N THR A 24 -10.18 0.28 2.51
CA THR A 24 -10.41 -0.06 1.10
C THR A 24 -9.90 1.10 0.25
N VAL A 25 -9.09 0.80 -0.77
CA VAL A 25 -8.52 1.79 -1.66
C VAL A 25 -9.07 1.62 -3.08
N GLY A 26 -9.19 2.72 -3.81
CA GLY A 26 -9.59 2.72 -5.21
C GLY A 26 -8.49 2.14 -6.10
N GLU A 27 -8.87 1.80 -7.34
CA GLU A 27 -7.91 1.34 -8.36
C GLU A 27 -6.85 2.41 -8.64
N ASP A 28 -7.18 3.69 -8.55
CA ASP A 28 -6.23 4.79 -8.72
C ASP A 28 -5.12 4.80 -7.66
N VAL A 29 -5.44 4.46 -6.41
CA VAL A 29 -4.45 4.28 -5.35
C VAL A 29 -3.64 3.00 -5.59
N ALA A 30 -4.24 1.91 -6.04
CA ALA A 30 -3.49 0.70 -6.38
C ALA A 30 -2.53 0.94 -7.56
N ASP A 31 -2.98 1.68 -8.57
CA ASP A 31 -2.18 2.12 -9.72
C ASP A 31 -1.04 3.05 -9.30
N PHE A 32 -1.25 3.90 -8.28
CA PHE A 32 -0.18 4.68 -7.69
C PHE A 32 0.92 3.79 -7.11
N PHE A 33 0.55 2.73 -6.37
CA PHE A 33 1.52 1.76 -5.82
C PHE A 33 2.29 1.02 -6.91
N LEU A 34 1.68 0.81 -8.08
CA LEU A 34 2.27 0.13 -9.22
C LEU A 34 3.19 1.03 -10.07
N ASN A 35 2.85 2.31 -10.23
CA ASN A 35 3.41 3.15 -11.30
C ASN A 35 4.31 4.30 -10.84
N GLN A 36 4.37 4.64 -9.55
CA GLN A 36 5.25 5.73 -9.07
C GLN A 36 6.73 5.37 -9.27
N VAL A 37 7.11 4.19 -8.79
CA VAL A 37 8.43 3.57 -8.90
C VAL A 37 8.22 2.07 -9.13
N PRO A 38 9.17 1.35 -9.77
CA PRO A 38 9.07 -0.09 -9.91
C PRO A 38 8.72 -0.73 -8.55
N PRO A 39 7.62 -1.49 -8.45
CA PRO A 39 7.16 -2.00 -7.17
C PRO A 39 8.21 -2.92 -6.56
N ALA A 40 8.36 -2.87 -5.24
CA ALA A 40 9.28 -3.75 -4.52
C ALA A 40 8.84 -5.21 -4.64
N PHE A 41 7.53 -5.43 -4.74
CA PHE A 41 6.91 -6.71 -4.99
C PHE A 41 5.59 -6.52 -5.72
N LEU A 42 5.32 -7.42 -6.67
CA LEU A 42 4.09 -7.44 -7.44
C LEU A 42 3.62 -8.88 -7.65
N SER A 43 2.37 -9.14 -7.30
CA SER A 43 1.65 -10.38 -7.63
C SER A 43 0.21 -10.06 -8.03
N SER A 44 -0.60 -11.08 -8.32
CA SER A 44 -2.02 -10.87 -8.63
C SER A 44 -2.84 -10.30 -7.46
N ASN A 45 -2.35 -10.45 -6.23
CA ASN A 45 -3.09 -10.10 -5.01
C ASN A 45 -2.36 -9.11 -4.12
N VAL A 46 -1.11 -8.72 -4.44
CA VAL A 46 -0.28 -7.88 -3.57
C VAL A 46 0.54 -6.92 -4.42
N ILE A 47 0.56 -5.65 -4.02
CA ILE A 47 1.45 -4.63 -4.58
C ILE A 47 2.17 -3.97 -3.40
N GLN A 48 3.50 -3.94 -3.45
CA GLN A 48 4.32 -3.22 -2.49
C GLN A 48 5.01 -2.05 -3.20
N LEU A 49 4.87 -0.87 -2.60
CA LEU A 49 5.50 0.34 -3.12
C LEU A 49 7.02 0.14 -3.23
N GLY A 50 7.63 0.66 -4.29
CA GLY A 50 9.06 0.45 -4.56
C GLY A 50 10.01 1.07 -3.54
N GLU A 51 9.59 2.13 -2.87
CA GLU A 51 10.40 2.75 -1.83
C GLU A 51 10.30 1.98 -0.50
N CYS A 52 11.44 1.82 0.16
CA CYS A 52 11.48 1.35 1.54
C CYS A 52 10.81 2.39 2.44
N ALA A 53 9.78 1.98 3.17
CA ALA A 53 9.06 2.86 4.09
C ALA A 53 9.80 3.03 5.42
N ASP A 54 10.32 1.92 5.96
CA ASP A 54 10.96 1.85 7.29
C ASP A 54 11.81 0.56 7.39
N TYR A 55 12.53 0.40 8.50
CA TYR A 55 13.22 -0.84 8.86
C TYR A 55 12.64 -1.43 10.16
N ARG A 56 12.28 -2.72 10.13
CA ARG A 56 11.79 -3.47 11.30
C ARG A 56 12.66 -4.69 11.51
N HIS A 57 13.36 -4.73 12.65
CA HIS A 57 14.35 -5.78 12.94
C HIS A 57 15.41 -5.89 11.83
N ASP A 58 16.00 -4.75 11.45
CA ASP A 58 17.03 -4.62 10.40
C ASP A 58 16.63 -5.12 9.01
N ARG A 59 15.32 -5.27 8.76
CA ARG A 59 14.76 -5.67 7.47
C ARG A 59 13.85 -4.56 6.93
N PRO A 60 13.94 -4.22 5.63
CA PRO A 60 13.10 -3.19 5.04
C PRO A 60 11.64 -3.64 5.04
N VAL A 61 10.75 -2.70 5.30
CA VAL A 61 9.30 -2.88 5.18
C VAL A 61 8.73 -1.88 4.19
N PHE A 62 7.67 -2.28 3.51
CA PHE A 62 7.11 -1.59 2.36
C PHE A 62 5.63 -1.33 2.56
N ALA A 63 5.17 -0.15 2.17
CA ALA A 63 3.74 0.14 2.09
C ALA A 63 3.10 -0.88 1.15
N THR A 64 2.07 -1.57 1.63
CA THR A 64 1.48 -2.72 0.93
C THR A 64 -0.02 -2.54 0.75
N VAL A 65 -0.51 -2.81 -0.46
CA VAL A 65 -1.93 -3.06 -0.72
C VAL A 65 -2.13 -4.52 -1.10
N LYS A 66 -3.21 -5.13 -0.59
CA LYS A 66 -3.58 -6.51 -0.88
C LYS A 66 -5.02 -6.62 -1.35
N ARG A 67 -5.31 -7.66 -2.13
CA ARG A 67 -6.63 -7.91 -2.68
C ARG A 67 -7.43 -8.83 -1.77
N GLU A 68 -8.53 -8.33 -1.23
CA GLU A 68 -9.48 -9.09 -0.41
C GLU A 68 -10.89 -8.93 -0.99
N ASN A 69 -11.59 -10.04 -1.27
CA ASN A 69 -12.95 -10.03 -1.83
C ASN A 69 -13.08 -9.13 -3.07
N SER A 70 -12.09 -9.22 -3.98
CA SER A 70 -11.99 -8.42 -5.20
C SER A 70 -11.73 -6.92 -5.01
N GLN A 71 -11.46 -6.45 -3.78
CA GLN A 71 -11.13 -5.06 -3.49
C GLN A 71 -9.69 -4.92 -3.00
N TRP A 72 -9.03 -3.82 -3.37
CA TRP A 72 -7.74 -3.47 -2.80
C TRP A 72 -7.92 -2.90 -1.39
N LYS A 73 -7.07 -3.35 -0.47
CA LYS A 73 -7.01 -2.83 0.89
C LYS A 73 -5.58 -2.52 1.28
N TYR A 74 -5.41 -1.44 2.03
CA TYR A 74 -4.12 -1.13 2.62
C TYR A 74 -3.80 -2.10 3.75
N ALA A 75 -2.73 -2.87 3.59
CA ALA A 75 -2.25 -3.85 4.56
C ALA A 75 -1.27 -3.25 5.58
N GLY A 76 -0.81 -2.02 5.38
CA GLY A 76 0.20 -1.39 6.24
C GLY A 76 1.62 -1.60 5.71
N LEU A 77 2.59 -1.57 6.63
CA LEU A 77 3.99 -1.82 6.34
C LEU A 77 4.28 -3.31 6.49
N CYS A 78 4.54 -4.00 5.38
CA CYS A 78 4.79 -5.43 5.36
C CYS A 78 6.23 -5.72 4.96
N TYR A 79 6.76 -6.86 5.38
CA TYR A 79 7.99 -7.40 4.80
C TYR A 79 7.78 -7.73 3.32
N ILE A 80 8.88 -7.80 2.55
CA ILE A 80 8.81 -8.09 1.12
C ILE A 80 8.03 -9.38 0.83
N GLY A 81 7.04 -9.32 -0.07
CA GLY A 81 6.14 -10.42 -0.40
C GLY A 81 5.13 -10.82 0.69
N GLY A 82 5.11 -10.12 1.82
CA GLY A 82 4.16 -10.34 2.91
C GLY A 82 2.83 -9.64 2.69
N GLU A 83 1.79 -10.13 3.38
CA GLU A 83 0.41 -9.61 3.30
C GLU A 83 -0.09 -9.05 4.63
N ASP A 84 0.71 -9.18 5.69
CA ASP A 84 0.39 -8.75 7.04
C ASP A 84 1.45 -7.77 7.58
N PRO A 85 1.07 -6.81 8.44
CA PRO A 85 2.00 -5.86 9.03
C PRO A 85 3.20 -6.53 9.73
N ALA A 86 4.38 -5.92 9.57
CA ALA A 86 5.64 -6.32 10.17
C ALA A 86 5.81 -5.91 11.65
#